data_AF-A0A392RQ32-F1
#
_entry.id   AF-A0A392RQ32-F1
#
_cell.length_a   1.000
_cell.length_b   1.000
_cell.length_c   1.000
_cell.angle_alpha   90.00
_cell.angle_beta   90.00
_cell.angle_gamma   90.00
#
_symmetry.space_group_name_H-M   'P 1'
#
loop_
_entity.id
_entity.type
_entity.pdbx_description
1 polymer ?
#
loop_
_entity_poly.entity_id
_entity_poly.type
_entity_poly.pdbx_seq_one_letter_code
_entity_poly.pdbx_strand_id
1 'polypeptide(L)' 'LMPSIEAHYCRAIGNGQTTCAWTMPWIQLGLRITNLAVTIPDHLSQAKVVDLIDERGSWNWNGLQ' A
#
# COMPACT_ATOMS: atom_id res chain seq x y z
N LEU A 1 -19.98 16.41 17.13
CA LEU A 1 -19.43 15.13 16.65
C LEU A 1 -18.36 15.47 15.61
N MET A 2 -17.10 15.59 16.03
CA MET A 2 -16.00 15.78 15.08
C MET A 2 -15.87 14.48 14.27
N PRO A 3 -15.81 14.52 12.93
CA PRO A 3 -15.36 13.36 12.18
C PRO A 3 -13.91 13.15 12.62
N SER A 4 -13.69 12.14 13.45
CA SER A 4 -12.34 11.82 13.89
C SER A 4 -11.59 11.37 12.66
N ILE A 5 -10.64 12.19 12.22
CA ILE A 5 -9.69 11.80 11.19
C ILE A 5 -9.06 10.46 11.56
N GLU A 6 -8.94 10.15 12.85
CA GLU A 6 -8.43 8.88 13.38
C GLU A 6 -9.35 7.67 13.12
N ALA A 7 -10.65 7.85 12.88
CA ALA A 7 -11.58 6.76 12.58
C ALA A 7 -11.43 6.22 11.15
N HIS A 8 -10.84 7.02 10.25
CA HIS A 8 -10.66 6.68 8.84
C HIS A 8 -9.21 6.68 8.38
N TYR A 9 -8.28 7.21 9.19
CA TYR A 9 -6.86 7.15 8.91
C TYR A 9 -6.36 5.74 9.22
N CYS A 10 -5.89 5.01 8.21
CA CYS A 10 -5.05 3.83 8.39
C CYS A 10 -3.71 4.24 9.03
N ARG A 11 -3.71 4.65 10.32
CA ARG A 11 -2.50 5.00 11.09
C ARG A 11 -1.48 3.88 11.15
N ALA A 12 -1.86 2.65 10.78
CA ALA A 12 -1.06 1.45 10.99
C ALA A 12 0.15 1.31 10.05
N ILE A 13 0.22 2.02 8.91
CA ILE A 13 1.24 1.73 7.90
C ILE A 13 2.50 2.58 7.99
N GLY A 14 2.47 3.65 8.79
CA GLY A 14 3.61 4.56 8.96
C GLY A 14 4.14 5.09 7.62
N ASN A 15 5.44 4.96 7.41
CA ASN A 15 6.12 5.33 6.16
C ASN A 15 6.16 4.20 5.11
N GLY A 16 5.41 3.11 5.32
CA GLY A 16 5.30 2.02 4.36
C GLY A 16 6.50 1.08 4.28
N GLN A 17 7.60 1.30 5.04
CA GLN A 17 8.82 0.50 4.94
C GLN A 17 8.66 -0.96 5.40
N THR A 18 7.73 -1.25 6.31
CA THR A 18 7.50 -2.60 6.83
C THR A 18 6.19 -3.21 6.32
N THR A 19 5.32 -2.40 5.73
CA THR A 19 3.98 -2.79 5.28
C THR A 19 4.07 -3.52 3.94
N CYS A 20 3.68 -4.80 3.89
CA CYS A 20 3.58 -5.54 2.64
C CYS A 20 2.54 -4.89 1.71
N ALA A 21 2.91 -4.59 0.47
CA ALA A 21 2.07 -3.89 -0.48
C ALA A 21 0.81 -4.69 -0.89
N TRP A 22 0.83 -6.01 -0.74
CA TRP A 22 -0.18 -6.86 -1.36
C TRP A 22 -1.17 -7.44 -0.35
N THR A 23 -0.64 -7.88 0.79
CA THR A 23 -1.40 -8.66 1.79
C THR A 23 -1.87 -7.83 2.98
N MET A 24 -1.44 -6.57 3.09
CA MET A 24 -1.89 -5.65 4.15
C MET A 24 -2.88 -4.61 3.62
N PRO A 25 -3.87 -4.21 4.43
CA PRO A 25 -4.81 -3.17 4.06
C PRO A 25 -4.23 -1.78 4.31
N TRP A 26 -3.60 -1.20 3.30
CA TRP A 26 -2.92 0.10 3.39
C TRP A 26 -3.56 1.22 2.56
N ILE A 27 -4.43 0.89 1.60
CA ILE A 27 -5.23 1.86 0.82
C ILE A 27 -6.57 2.13 1.51
N GLN A 28 -7.29 1.06 1.85
CA GLN A 28 -8.59 1.09 2.48
C GLN A 28 -8.67 0.00 3.54
N LEU A 29 -9.33 0.29 4.66
CA LEU A 29 -9.58 -0.68 5.72
C LEU A 29 -10.26 -1.94 5.16
N GLY A 30 -9.72 -3.10 5.50
CA GLY A 30 -10.21 -4.41 5.06
C GLY A 30 -9.87 -4.77 3.60
N LEU A 31 -9.36 -3.84 2.79
CA LEU A 31 -8.99 -4.09 1.41
C LEU A 31 -7.52 -4.50 1.28
N ARG A 32 -7.27 -5.76 0.93
CA ARG A 32 -5.95 -6.25 0.50
C ARG A 32 -5.92 -6.29 -1.03
N ILE A 33 -4.81 -5.92 -1.65
CA ILE A 33 -4.68 -5.95 -3.12
C ILE A 33 -4.85 -7.37 -3.66
N THR A 34 -4.37 -8.38 -2.92
CA THR A 34 -4.56 -9.79 -3.28
C THR A 34 -6.04 -10.22 -3.36
N ASN A 35 -6.97 -9.44 -2.81
CA ASN A 35 -8.41 -9.73 -2.91
C ASN A 35 -9.02 -9.22 -4.24
N LEU A 36 -8.29 -8.40 -5.01
CA LEU A 36 -8.78 -7.76 -6.24
C LEU A 36 -8.58 -8.59 -7.51
N ALA A 37 -8.24 -9.87 -7.39
CA ALA A 37 -7.95 -10.77 -8.53
C ALA A 37 -6.93 -10.19 -9.52
N VAL A 38 -5.92 -9.46 -9.02
CA VAL A 38 -4.81 -8.93 -9.82
C VAL A 38 -3.63 -9.89 -9.81
N THR A 39 -2.94 -10.00 -10.95
CA THR A 39 -1.66 -10.69 -11.02
C THR A 39 -0.56 -9.77 -10.54
N ILE A 40 0.20 -10.23 -9.54
CA ILE A 40 1.34 -9.49 -8.99
C ILE A 40 2.60 -10.03 -9.66
N PRO A 41 3.40 -9.19 -10.33
CA PRO A 41 4.65 -9.63 -10.93
C PRO A 41 5.58 -10.27 -9.89
N ASP A 42 6.32 -11.31 -10.28
CA ASP A 42 7.17 -12.07 -9.36
C ASP A 42 8.24 -11.19 -8.68
N HIS A 43 8.83 -10.25 -9.43
CA HIS A 43 9.81 -9.31 -8.91
C HIS A 43 9.24 -8.36 -7.86
N LEU A 44 7.92 -8.19 -7.83
CA LEU A 44 7.20 -7.38 -6.86
C LEU A 44 6.56 -8.20 -5.75
N SER A 45 6.56 -9.54 -5.80
CA SER A 45 5.82 -10.40 -4.86
C SER A 45 6.09 -10.12 -3.37
N GLN A 46 7.27 -9.59 -3.02
CA GLN A 46 7.67 -9.24 -1.65
C GLN A 46 7.72 -7.72 -1.37
N ALA A 47 7.26 -6.89 -2.31
CA ALA A 47 7.33 -5.44 -2.23
C ALA A 47 6.63 -4.89 -0.98
N LYS A 48 7.25 -3.86 -0.41
CA LYS A 48 6.68 -2.98 0.60
C LYS A 48 6.04 -1.78 -0.07
N VAL A 49 5.17 -1.08 0.65
CA VAL A 49 4.50 0.13 0.12
C VAL A 49 5.53 1.17 -0.30
N VAL A 50 6.63 1.30 0.43
CA VAL A 50 7.71 2.24 0.09
C VAL A 50 8.41 1.90 -1.24
N ASP A 51 8.43 0.62 -1.63
CA ASP A 51 9.09 0.19 -2.86
C ASP A 51 8.29 0.57 -4.12
N LEU A 52 7.00 0.89 -3.93
CA LEU A 52 6.09 1.26 -5.01
C LEU A 52 6.12 2.75 -5.35
N ILE A 53 6.79 3.57 -4.52
CA ILE A 53 6.87 5.01 -4.68
C ILE A 53 8.31 5.45 -4.99
N ASP A 54 8.46 6.57 -5.68
CA ASP A 54 9.74 7.20 -5.97
C ASP A 54 10.21 8.10 -4.81
N GLU A 55 11.39 8.69 -4.96
CA GLU A 55 12.00 9.61 -3.98
C GLU A 55 11.15 10.86 -3.69
N ARG A 56 10.18 11.17 -4.55
CA ARG A 56 9.25 12.31 -4.41
C ARG A 56 7.93 11.88 -3.76
N GLY A 57 7.78 10.60 -3.43
CA GLY A 57 6.54 10.03 -2.89
C GLY A 57 5.45 9.79 -3.93
N SER A 58 5.79 9.81 -5.22
CA SER A 58 4.86 9.51 -6.33
C SER A 58 4.97 8.05 -6.73
N TRP A 59 3.93 7.48 -7.37
CA TRP A 59 3.99 6.09 -7.85
C TRP A 59 5.14 5.88 -8.85
N ASN A 60 5.95 4.86 -8.60
CA ASN A 60 6.98 4.40 -9.54
C ASN A 60 6.33 3.53 -10.63
N TRP A 61 5.61 4.17 -11.56
CA TRP A 61 4.91 3.48 -12.64
C TRP A 61 5.83 2.62 -13.51
N ASN A 62 7.09 3.03 -13.68
CA ASN A 62 8.07 2.28 -14.48
C ASN A 62 8.45 0.94 -13.82
N GLY A 63 8.49 0.89 -12.49
CA GLY A 63 8.76 -0.35 -11.75
C GLY A 63 7.55 -1.29 -11.64
N LEU A 64 6.35 -0.78 -11.93
CA LEU A 64 5.07 -1.49 -11.89
C LEU A 64 4.66 -2.11 -13.24
N GLN A 65 5.50 -2.00 -14.28
CA GLN A 65 5.26 -2.58 -15.61
C GLN A 65 5.60 -4.07 -15.68
#